data_AF-A0A1N7DNW9-F1
#
_entry.id   AF-A0A1N7DNW9-F1
#
_cell.length_a   1.000
_cell.length_b   1.000
_cell.length_c   1.000
_cell.angle_alpha   90.00
_cell.angle_beta   90.00
_cell.angle_gamma   90.00
#
_symmetry.space_group_name_H-M   'P 1'
#
loop_
_entity.id
_entity.type
_entity.pdbx_description
1 polymer ?
#
loop_
_entity_poly.entity_id
_entity_poly.type
_entity_poly.pdbx_seq_one_letter_code
_entity_poly.pdbx_strand_id
1 'polypeptide(L)'
;MPQTPDLPPDWHAFETAYDVEATLFRLASASLALLGASAFKDQAFSAFAFNAVSFPSISLSFDTDPGNRARDYYPPDWSNECMEADVPEIGQLWEEGYARIEGALSELIDAADDELLCAIEEGYLHSLRKTMVRLETRRAFEQIKTCAPFWTVVTQIDADTDEEERLLDQVRQGFLP
;
A
#
# COMPACT_ATOMS: atom_id res chain seq x y z
N MET A 1 -5.06 -25.07 -28.85
CA MET A 1 -4.96 -24.93 -27.39
C MET A 1 -4.73 -23.46 -27.13
N PRO A 2 -5.48 -22.81 -26.22
CA PRO A 2 -5.10 -21.46 -25.81
C PRO A 2 -3.73 -21.60 -25.15
N GLN A 3 -2.77 -20.77 -25.57
CA GLN A 3 -1.48 -20.71 -24.91
C GLN A 3 -1.75 -20.16 -23.52
N THR A 4 -1.47 -20.96 -22.48
CA THR A 4 -1.35 -20.43 -21.13
C THR A 4 -0.34 -19.28 -21.22
N PRO A 5 -0.70 -18.04 -20.81
CA PRO A 5 0.30 -16.99 -20.73
C PRO A 5 1.47 -17.51 -19.89
N ASP A 6 2.70 -17.25 -20.33
CA ASP A 6 3.91 -17.52 -19.55
C ASP A 6 3.90 -16.56 -18.35
N LEU A 7 3.10 -16.89 -17.34
CA LEU A 7 3.05 -16.15 -16.09
C LEU A 7 4.42 -16.28 -15.40
N PRO A 8 4.90 -15.21 -14.74
CA PRO A 8 6.15 -15.27 -13.99
C PRO A 8 6.08 -16.38 -12.93
N PRO A 9 7.15 -17.17 -12.75
CA PRO A 9 7.11 -18.36 -11.89
C PRO A 9 7.10 -18.05 -10.40
N ASP A 10 7.44 -16.83 -10.00
CA ASP A 10 7.51 -16.37 -8.61
C ASP A 10 7.26 -14.85 -8.48
N TRP A 11 7.09 -14.37 -7.24
CA TRP A 11 6.85 -12.96 -6.95
C TRP A 11 7.95 -12.04 -7.49
N HIS A 12 9.23 -12.44 -7.39
CA HIS A 12 10.33 -11.56 -7.78
C HIS A 12 10.34 -11.30 -9.29
N ALA A 13 10.08 -12.35 -10.07
CA ALA A 13 9.91 -12.24 -11.51
C ALA A 13 8.70 -11.37 -11.87
N PHE A 14 7.58 -11.51 -11.14
CA PHE A 14 6.39 -10.68 -11.32
C PHE A 14 6.65 -9.20 -10.99
N GLU A 15 7.21 -8.93 -9.80
CA GLU A 15 7.57 -7.59 -9.32
C GLU A 15 8.43 -6.84 -10.34
N THR A 16 9.41 -7.54 -10.91
CA THR A 16 10.31 -7.00 -11.94
C THR A 16 9.61 -6.78 -13.27
N ALA A 17 8.83 -7.76 -13.75
CA ALA A 17 8.17 -7.68 -15.06
C ALA A 17 7.12 -6.57 -15.15
N TYR A 18 6.54 -6.19 -14.01
CA TYR A 18 5.48 -5.18 -13.91
C TYR A 18 5.94 -3.88 -13.24
N ASP A 19 7.22 -3.75 -12.90
CA ASP A 19 7.78 -2.58 -12.20
C ASP A 19 6.95 -2.20 -10.96
N VAL A 20 6.57 -3.19 -10.14
CA VAL A 20 5.52 -3.04 -9.11
C VAL A 20 5.86 -1.94 -8.10
N GLU A 21 7.04 -1.98 -7.49
CA GLU A 21 7.47 -0.95 -6.52
C GLU A 21 7.53 0.46 -7.13
N ALA A 22 8.04 0.58 -8.36
CA ALA A 22 8.16 1.88 -9.03
C ALA A 22 6.77 2.46 -9.35
N THR A 23 5.84 1.60 -9.75
CA THR A 23 4.45 1.97 -10.01
C THR A 23 3.76 2.38 -8.71
N LEU A 24 3.80 1.56 -7.67
CA LEU A 24 3.21 1.87 -6.36
C LEU A 24 3.74 3.18 -5.79
N PHE A 25 5.06 3.39 -5.81
CA PHE A 25 5.67 4.64 -5.35
C PHE A 25 5.19 5.86 -6.13
N ARG A 26 5.11 5.75 -7.47
CA ARG A 26 4.63 6.84 -8.34
C ARG A 26 3.17 7.17 -8.04
N LEU A 27 2.31 6.16 -7.93
CA LEU A 27 0.88 6.35 -7.66
C LEU A 27 0.67 6.96 -6.28
N ALA A 28 1.22 6.36 -5.23
CA ALA A 28 1.09 6.88 -3.87
C ALA A 28 1.64 8.30 -3.72
N SER A 29 2.80 8.60 -4.33
CA SER A 29 3.35 9.96 -4.30
C SER A 29 2.43 10.98 -4.98
N ALA A 30 1.84 10.62 -6.12
CA ALA A 30 0.88 11.47 -6.82
C ALA A 30 -0.45 11.60 -6.06
N SER A 31 -0.91 10.54 -5.39
CA SER A 31 -2.07 10.60 -4.49
C SER A 31 -1.88 11.58 -3.34
N LEU A 32 -0.68 11.61 -2.73
CA LEU A 32 -0.37 12.60 -1.69
C LEU A 32 -0.39 14.04 -2.24
N ALA A 33 0.10 14.26 -3.46
CA ALA A 33 0.01 15.56 -4.12
C ALA A 33 -1.44 15.99 -4.38
N LEU A 34 -2.26 15.07 -4.91
CA LEU A 34 -3.68 15.30 -5.17
C LEU A 34 -4.44 15.57 -3.87
N LEU A 35 -4.17 14.81 -2.81
CA LEU A 35 -4.76 14.99 -1.49
C LEU A 35 -4.40 16.37 -0.91
N GLY A 36 -3.15 16.80 -1.04
CA GLY A 36 -2.69 18.13 -0.63
C GLY A 36 -3.32 19.29 -1.41
N ALA A 37 -3.90 19.02 -2.58
CA ALA A 37 -4.60 20.00 -3.41
C ALA A 37 -6.14 19.90 -3.34
N SER A 38 -6.68 18.91 -2.62
CA SER A 38 -8.11 18.63 -2.56
C SER A 38 -8.83 19.45 -1.48
N ALA A 39 -10.11 19.15 -1.24
CA ALA A 39 -10.87 19.72 -0.13
C ALA A 39 -10.27 19.38 1.25
N PHE A 40 -9.43 18.35 1.35
CA PHE A 40 -8.79 17.91 2.58
C PHE A 40 -7.46 18.61 2.88
N LYS A 41 -7.00 19.56 2.05
CA LYS A 41 -5.67 20.21 2.19
C LYS A 41 -5.37 20.81 3.58
N ASP A 42 -6.40 21.25 4.30
CA ASP A 42 -6.28 21.88 5.62
C ASP A 42 -6.43 20.88 6.79
N GLN A 43 -6.86 19.65 6.47
CA GLN A 43 -7.00 18.54 7.41
C GLN A 43 -5.62 18.03 7.83
N ALA A 44 -5.43 17.84 9.12
CA ALA A 44 -4.18 17.29 9.65
C ALA A 44 -4.33 15.77 9.80
N PHE A 45 -3.49 15.01 9.10
CA PHE A 45 -3.50 13.56 9.15
C PHE A 45 -2.51 13.03 10.19
N SER A 46 -2.94 12.07 11.00
CA SER A 46 -2.10 11.40 12.01
C SER A 46 -1.48 10.11 11.49
N ALA A 47 -2.06 9.49 10.46
CA ALA A 47 -1.58 8.22 9.95
C ALA A 47 -1.92 7.98 8.46
N PHE A 48 -1.19 7.05 7.85
CA PHE A 48 -1.41 6.53 6.50
C PHE A 48 -1.20 5.02 6.46
N ALA A 49 -2.07 4.31 5.74
CA ALA A 49 -1.91 2.89 5.48
C ALA A 49 -2.10 2.54 4.00
N PHE A 50 -1.28 1.61 3.54
CA PHE A 50 -1.63 0.76 2.42
C PHE A 50 -2.54 -0.35 2.94
N ASN A 51 -3.80 -0.33 2.54
CA ASN A 51 -4.80 -1.27 3.02
C ASN A 51 -5.05 -2.35 1.97
N ALA A 52 -4.48 -3.53 2.19
CA ALA A 52 -4.50 -4.70 1.31
C ALA A 52 -5.52 -5.78 1.74
N VAL A 53 -6.58 -5.39 2.47
CA VAL A 53 -7.64 -6.31 2.94
C VAL A 53 -8.33 -7.10 1.81
N SER A 54 -8.34 -6.55 0.59
CA SER A 54 -9.00 -7.13 -0.58
C SER A 54 -7.98 -7.58 -1.63
N PHE A 55 -6.83 -8.12 -1.21
CA PHE A 55 -5.78 -8.60 -2.10
C PHE A 55 -6.35 -9.38 -3.31
N PRO A 56 -6.01 -9.00 -4.56
CA PRO A 56 -4.92 -8.11 -4.99
C PRO A 56 -5.22 -6.60 -5.02
N SER A 57 -6.42 -6.17 -4.67
CA SER A 57 -6.78 -4.75 -4.61
C SER A 57 -6.16 -4.06 -3.39
N ILE A 58 -5.94 -2.76 -3.53
CA ILE A 58 -5.35 -1.91 -2.50
C ILE A 58 -6.10 -0.60 -2.36
N SER A 59 -6.35 -0.21 -1.12
CA SER A 59 -6.94 1.08 -0.76
C SER A 59 -5.95 1.96 -0.01
N LEU A 60 -6.14 3.27 -0.12
CA LEU A 60 -5.34 4.25 0.63
C LEU A 60 -6.14 4.72 1.84
N SER A 61 -5.72 4.29 3.03
CA SER A 61 -6.38 4.70 4.28
C SER A 61 -5.60 5.81 4.98
N PHE A 62 -6.32 6.77 5.54
CA PHE A 62 -5.76 7.89 6.30
C PHE A 62 -6.52 8.10 7.61
N ASP A 63 -5.80 8.47 8.65
CA ASP A 63 -6.40 8.84 9.93
C ASP A 63 -6.21 10.31 10.26
N THR A 64 -7.14 10.85 11.04
CA THR A 64 -7.08 12.19 11.62
C THR A 64 -7.03 12.17 13.15
N ASP A 65 -7.31 11.01 13.77
CA ASP A 65 -7.24 10.84 15.22
C ASP A 65 -5.82 10.42 15.65
N PRO A 66 -5.05 11.27 16.35
CA PRO A 66 -3.71 10.92 16.83
C PRO A 66 -3.73 9.84 17.91
N GLY A 67 -4.89 9.60 18.53
CA GLY A 67 -5.07 8.61 19.58
C GLY A 67 -5.35 7.20 19.06
N ASN A 68 -5.60 7.02 17.76
CA ASN A 68 -6.07 5.73 17.24
C ASN A 68 -5.04 4.60 17.45
N ARG A 69 -3.76 4.87 17.14
CA ARG A 69 -2.66 3.92 17.40
C ARG A 69 -2.61 3.43 18.86
N ALA A 70 -2.96 4.28 19.83
CA ALA A 70 -2.90 3.93 21.24
C ALA A 70 -4.11 3.13 21.75
N ARG A 71 -5.18 2.99 20.93
CA ARG A 71 -6.41 2.28 21.32
C ARG A 71 -6.35 0.78 21.10
N ASP A 72 -5.33 0.29 20.39
CA ASP A 72 -5.08 -1.14 20.15
C ASP A 72 -6.30 -1.90 19.59
N TYR A 73 -7.11 -1.21 18.77
CA TYR A 73 -8.20 -1.84 18.03
C TYR A 73 -7.67 -2.42 16.73
N TYR A 74 -8.12 -3.64 16.42
CA TYR A 74 -7.73 -4.34 15.22
C TYR A 74 -8.92 -4.83 14.38
N PRO A 75 -9.00 -4.46 13.08
CA PRO A 75 -8.16 -3.48 12.40
C PRO A 75 -8.35 -2.04 12.96
N PRO A 76 -7.40 -1.11 12.75
CA PRO A 76 -7.59 0.28 13.16
C PRO A 76 -8.83 0.89 12.49
N ASP A 77 -9.61 1.65 13.25
CA ASP A 77 -10.79 2.37 12.75
C ASP A 77 -10.32 3.64 12.03
N TRP A 78 -10.05 3.54 10.73
CA TRP A 78 -9.48 4.65 9.97
C TRP A 78 -10.54 5.72 9.72
N SER A 79 -10.20 6.99 10.00
CA SER A 79 -11.09 8.12 9.68
C SER A 79 -11.51 8.16 8.20
N ASN A 80 -10.62 7.72 7.30
CA ASN A 80 -10.86 7.63 5.86
C ASN A 80 -10.28 6.29 5.37
N GLU A 81 -11.13 5.27 5.22
CA GLU A 81 -10.68 3.92 4.84
C GLU A 81 -10.33 3.80 3.34
N CYS A 82 -11.00 4.57 2.48
CA CYS A 82 -10.86 4.52 1.03
C CYS A 82 -10.73 5.95 0.45
N MET A 83 -9.54 6.56 0.56
CA MET A 83 -9.32 7.94 0.07
C MET A 83 -9.59 8.09 -1.44
N GLU A 84 -9.45 7.01 -2.20
CA GLU A 84 -9.82 6.94 -3.62
C GLU A 84 -11.30 7.19 -3.91
N ALA A 85 -12.19 6.91 -2.95
CA ALA A 85 -13.62 7.19 -3.07
C ALA A 85 -13.96 8.64 -2.69
N ASP A 86 -13.20 9.22 -1.76
CA ASP A 86 -13.40 10.58 -1.26
C ASP A 86 -12.75 11.65 -2.16
N VAL A 87 -11.68 11.29 -2.88
CA VAL A 87 -11.00 12.13 -3.86
C VAL A 87 -11.00 11.41 -5.22
N PRO A 88 -11.99 11.69 -6.11
CA PRO A 88 -12.17 10.96 -7.36
C PRO A 88 -10.93 10.93 -8.27
N GLU A 89 -10.11 11.99 -8.26
CA GLU A 89 -8.87 12.05 -9.02
C GLU A 89 -7.84 11.01 -8.53
N ILE A 90 -7.85 10.68 -7.24
CA ILE A 90 -7.06 9.58 -6.69
C ILE A 90 -7.62 8.25 -7.19
N GLY A 91 -8.94 8.05 -7.13
CA GLY A 91 -9.56 6.83 -7.66
C GLY A 91 -9.23 6.57 -9.13
N GLN A 92 -9.37 7.57 -9.99
CA GLN A 92 -9.02 7.45 -11.40
C GLN A 92 -7.52 7.15 -11.60
N LEU A 93 -6.64 7.80 -10.82
CA LEU A 93 -5.19 7.57 -10.89
C LEU A 93 -4.84 6.10 -10.60
N TRP A 94 -5.47 5.49 -9.60
CA TRP A 94 -5.22 4.09 -9.25
C TRP A 94 -5.89 3.12 -10.21
N GLU A 95 -7.12 3.38 -10.64
CA GLU A 95 -7.81 2.56 -11.65
C GLU A 95 -6.97 2.47 -12.93
N GLU A 96 -6.50 3.58 -13.48
CA GLU A 96 -5.69 3.59 -14.70
C GLU A 96 -4.27 3.09 -14.46
N GLY A 97 -3.68 3.47 -13.32
CA GLY A 97 -2.27 3.27 -13.03
C GLY A 97 -1.91 1.88 -12.51
N TYR A 98 -2.87 1.18 -11.89
CA TYR A 98 -2.67 -0.09 -11.21
C TYR A 98 -3.39 -1.26 -11.90
N ALA A 99 -4.39 -1.02 -12.76
CA ALA A 99 -5.19 -2.08 -13.40
C ALA A 99 -4.37 -3.17 -14.09
N ARG A 100 -3.24 -2.82 -14.74
CA ARG A 100 -2.38 -3.83 -15.38
C ARG A 100 -1.72 -4.76 -14.37
N ILE A 101 -1.29 -4.23 -13.22
CA ILE A 101 -0.69 -5.03 -12.14
C ILE A 101 -1.77 -5.87 -11.50
N GLU A 102 -2.88 -5.25 -11.11
CA GLU A 102 -4.01 -5.93 -10.45
C GLU A 102 -4.57 -7.08 -11.30
N GLY A 103 -4.80 -6.85 -12.59
CA GLY A 103 -5.28 -7.89 -13.51
C GLY A 103 -4.30 -9.04 -13.66
N ALA A 104 -3.01 -8.75 -13.84
CA ALA A 104 -1.99 -9.80 -13.96
C ALA A 104 -1.75 -10.55 -12.64
N LEU A 105 -1.88 -9.86 -11.50
CA LEU A 105 -1.76 -10.47 -10.19
C LEU A 105 -2.95 -11.37 -9.90
N SER A 106 -4.16 -10.97 -10.34
CA SER A 106 -5.36 -11.82 -10.28
C SER A 106 -5.17 -13.11 -11.08
N GLU A 107 -4.63 -13.03 -12.30
CA GLU A 107 -4.31 -14.22 -13.11
C GLU A 107 -3.25 -15.11 -12.45
N LEU A 108 -2.24 -14.50 -11.81
CA LEU A 108 -1.20 -15.23 -11.09
C LEU A 108 -1.76 -15.96 -9.86
N ILE A 109 -2.63 -15.30 -9.10
CA ILE A 109 -3.32 -15.88 -7.94
C ILE A 109 -4.21 -17.05 -8.37
N ASP A 110 -5.01 -16.88 -9.42
CA ASP A 110 -5.90 -17.93 -9.94
C ASP A 110 -5.14 -19.19 -10.40
N ALA A 111 -3.87 -19.03 -10.81
CA ALA A 111 -3.01 -20.11 -11.27
C ALA A 111 -2.15 -20.74 -10.16
N ALA A 112 -2.06 -20.10 -8.98
CA ALA A 112 -1.19 -20.52 -7.90
C ALA A 112 -1.79 -21.69 -7.10
N ASP A 113 -0.93 -22.59 -6.62
CA ASP A 113 -1.27 -23.48 -5.52
C ASP A 113 -1.11 -22.76 -4.17
N ASP A 114 -1.51 -23.40 -3.07
CA ASP A 114 -1.50 -22.79 -1.74
C ASP A 114 -0.10 -22.31 -1.32
N GLU A 115 0.96 -23.05 -1.65
CA GLU A 115 2.33 -22.68 -1.29
C GLU A 115 2.79 -21.45 -2.06
N LEU A 116 2.54 -21.43 -3.38
CA LEU A 116 2.86 -20.31 -4.23
C LEU A 116 2.03 -19.07 -3.87
N LEU A 117 0.75 -19.24 -3.53
CA LEU A 117 -0.13 -18.14 -3.11
C LEU A 117 0.41 -17.44 -1.86
N CYS A 118 0.80 -18.20 -0.83
CA CYS A 118 1.43 -17.62 0.36
C CYS A 118 2.71 -16.86 0.03
N ALA A 119 3.54 -17.37 -0.89
CA ALA A 119 4.77 -16.70 -1.30
C ALA A 119 4.49 -15.40 -2.10
N ILE A 120 3.45 -15.39 -2.93
CA ILE A 120 2.99 -14.22 -3.68
C ILE A 120 2.48 -13.14 -2.72
N GLU A 121 1.63 -13.51 -1.77
CA GLU A 121 1.05 -12.59 -0.79
C GLU A 121 2.14 -11.94 0.07
N GLU A 122 3.06 -12.72 0.65
CA GLU A 122 4.16 -12.15 1.44
C GLU A 122 5.08 -11.27 0.59
N GLY A 123 5.36 -11.69 -0.65
CA GLY A 123 6.11 -10.87 -1.60
C GLY A 123 5.45 -9.52 -1.85
N TYR A 124 4.14 -9.52 -2.10
CA TYR A 124 3.34 -8.33 -2.32
C TYR A 124 3.38 -7.38 -1.11
N LEU A 125 3.11 -7.89 0.08
CA LEU A 125 3.16 -7.11 1.32
C LEU A 125 4.57 -6.52 1.54
N HIS A 126 5.62 -7.30 1.27
CA HIS A 126 6.98 -6.79 1.33
C HIS A 126 7.24 -5.64 0.35
N SER A 127 6.69 -5.69 -0.87
CA SER A 127 6.77 -4.59 -1.84
C SER A 127 6.01 -3.33 -1.40
N LEU A 128 4.88 -3.48 -0.71
CA LEU A 128 4.18 -2.36 -0.07
C LEU A 128 5.02 -1.74 1.04
N ARG A 129 5.65 -2.56 1.89
CA ARG A 129 6.56 -2.08 2.96
C ARG A 129 7.76 -1.33 2.38
N LYS A 130 8.41 -1.87 1.33
CA LYS A 130 9.48 -1.16 0.59
C LYS A 130 9.00 0.18 0.04
N THR A 131 7.79 0.21 -0.54
CA THR A 131 7.19 1.44 -1.05
C THR A 131 6.92 2.45 0.07
N MET A 132 6.39 2.01 1.21
CA MET A 132 6.13 2.84 2.39
C MET A 132 7.41 3.51 2.89
N VAL A 133 8.47 2.73 3.11
CA VAL A 133 9.78 3.25 3.53
C VAL A 133 10.36 4.20 2.47
N ARG A 134 10.13 3.94 1.19
CA ARG A 134 10.54 4.86 0.12
C ARG A 134 9.78 6.19 0.16
N LEU A 135 8.49 6.20 0.50
CA LEU A 135 7.71 7.44 0.70
C LEU A 135 8.26 8.25 1.89
N GLU A 136 8.55 7.58 3.01
CA GLU A 136 9.15 8.18 4.21
C GLU A 136 10.50 8.83 3.89
N THR A 137 11.43 8.06 3.30
CA THR A 137 12.79 8.53 2.98
C THR A 137 12.82 9.66 1.96
N ARG A 138 11.83 9.72 1.05
CA ARG A 138 11.66 10.79 0.07
C ARG A 138 10.84 11.98 0.59
N ARG A 139 10.42 11.96 1.85
CA ARG A 139 9.60 13.01 2.49
C ARG A 139 8.31 13.27 1.72
N ALA A 140 7.73 12.23 1.10
CA ALA A 140 6.54 12.37 0.26
C ALA A 140 5.31 12.89 1.05
N PHE A 141 5.25 12.60 2.35
CA PHE A 141 4.17 13.05 3.24
C PHE A 141 4.20 14.56 3.53
N GLU A 142 5.24 15.30 3.15
CA GLU A 142 5.27 16.78 3.28
C GLU A 142 4.34 17.50 2.29
N GLN A 143 3.78 16.75 1.35
CA GLN A 143 2.76 17.23 0.41
C GLN A 143 1.39 17.41 1.07
N ILE A 144 1.18 16.81 2.25
CA ILE A 144 -0.05 16.93 3.05
C ILE A 144 0.29 17.47 4.43
N LYS A 145 -0.72 17.96 5.15
CA LYS A 145 -0.55 18.40 6.53
C LYS A 145 -0.61 17.19 7.46
N THR A 146 0.44 16.99 8.25
CA THR A 146 0.56 15.86 9.19
C THR A 146 0.67 16.30 10.64
N CYS A 147 0.28 15.42 11.55
CA CYS A 147 0.53 15.50 12.98
C CYS A 147 1.73 14.63 13.34
N ALA A 148 2.55 15.07 14.30
CA ALA A 148 3.65 14.27 14.83
C ALA A 148 3.23 13.54 16.13
N PRO A 149 3.56 12.25 16.32
CA PRO A 149 4.18 11.37 15.33
C PRO A 149 3.19 10.98 14.22
N PHE A 150 3.69 10.87 12.98
CA PHE A 150 2.91 10.37 11.85
C PHE A 150 3.11 8.87 11.73
N TRP A 151 2.04 8.10 11.80
CA TRP A 151 2.09 6.64 11.80
C TRP A 151 1.88 6.08 10.38
N THR A 152 2.72 5.12 10.01
CA THR A 152 2.68 4.45 8.70
C THR A 152 2.69 2.94 8.89
N VAL A 153 1.80 2.25 8.18
CA VAL A 153 1.59 0.80 8.33
C VAL A 153 1.06 0.18 7.01
N VAL A 154 1.24 -1.13 6.82
CA VAL A 154 0.59 -1.90 5.75
C VAL A 154 -0.42 -2.84 6.39
N THR A 155 -1.71 -2.74 6.10
CA THR A 155 -2.75 -3.54 6.78
C THR A 155 -3.39 -4.58 5.88
N GLN A 156 -3.82 -5.71 6.47
CA GLN A 156 -4.65 -6.76 5.86
C GLN A 156 -5.72 -7.22 6.87
N ILE A 157 -6.63 -8.15 6.53
CA ILE A 157 -7.79 -8.50 7.39
C ILE A 157 -7.37 -9.09 8.77
N ASP A 158 -6.19 -9.71 8.86
CA ASP A 158 -5.71 -10.41 10.06
C ASP A 158 -4.24 -10.10 10.43
N ALA A 159 -3.69 -8.96 9.97
CA ALA A 159 -2.32 -8.55 10.30
C ALA A 159 -2.16 -8.23 11.79
N ASP A 160 -1.34 -9.00 12.51
CA ASP A 160 -0.83 -8.55 13.80
C ASP A 160 -0.09 -7.20 13.62
N THR A 161 -0.61 -6.14 14.25
CA THR A 161 -0.07 -4.78 14.07
C THR A 161 1.34 -4.65 14.63
N ASP A 162 1.66 -5.35 15.73
CA ASP A 162 3.00 -5.35 16.29
C ASP A 162 3.98 -6.08 15.35
N GLU A 163 3.53 -7.18 14.76
CA GLU A 163 4.32 -7.91 13.76
C GLU A 163 4.52 -7.08 12.49
N GLU A 164 3.49 -6.39 12.01
CA GLU A 164 3.61 -5.49 10.86
C GLU A 164 4.56 -4.33 11.14
N GLU A 165 4.47 -3.69 12.31
CA GLU A 165 5.42 -2.63 12.71
C GLU A 165 6.85 -3.19 12.74
N ARG A 166 7.04 -4.42 13.25
CA ARG A 166 8.34 -5.11 13.27
C ARG A 166 8.85 -5.40 11.85
N LEU A 167 7.99 -5.83 10.94
CA LEU A 167 8.36 -6.11 9.54
C LEU A 167 8.72 -4.83 8.79
N LEU A 168 7.95 -3.76 9.00
CA LEU A 168 8.23 -2.45 8.43
C LEU A 168 9.55 -1.87 8.97
N ASP A 169 9.82 -2.02 10.27
CA ASP A 169 11.09 -1.61 10.89
C ASP A 169 12.29 -2.37 10.34
N GLN A 170 12.15 -3.66 10.02
CA GLN A 170 13.21 -4.42 9.33
C GLN A 170 13.51 -3.82 7.95
N VAL A 171 12.48 -3.44 7.19
CA VAL A 171 12.68 -2.78 5.89
C VAL A 171 13.35 -1.41 6.08
N ARG A 172 12.92 -0.61 7.08
CA ARG A 172 13.57 0.66 7.42
C ARG A 172 15.06 0.48 7.70
N GLN A 173 15.42 -0.52 8.49
CA GLN A 173 16.82 -0.83 8.82
C GLN A 173 17.63 -1.24 7.57
N GLY A 174 17.02 -1.93 6.62
CA GLY A 174 17.66 -2.30 5.34
C GLY A 174 17.87 -1.13 4.37
N PHE A 175 17.18 0.00 4.57
CA PHE A 175 17.31 1.23 3.77
C PHE A 175 18.27 2.26 4.37
N LEU A 176 18.76 2.03 5.59
CA LEU A 176 19.81 2.84 6.21
C LEU A 176 21.19 2.39 5.67
N PRO A 177 22.04 3.32 5.19
CA PRO A 177 23.37 2.98 4.67
C PRO A 177 24.33 2.45 5.74
#